data_AF-A0A517N888-F1
#
_entry.id   AF-A0A517N888-F1
#
_cell.length_a   1.000
_cell.length_b   1.000
_cell.length_c   1.000
_cell.angle_alpha   90.00
_cell.angle_beta   90.00
_cell.angle_gamma   90.00
#
_symmetry.space_group_name_H-M   'P 1'
#
loop_
_entity.id
_entity.type
_entity.pdbx_description
1 polymer ?
#
loop_
_entity_poly.entity_id
_entity_poly.type
_entity_poly.pdbx_seq_one_letter_code
_entity_poly.pdbx_strand_id
1 'polypeptide(L)'
;MKRNKKSGFSLLEVIAAVVILAVVAAATVATVAPMRAKSEDKLQDQEVATLNAMAQTYYLETGKYPSSASTLGTAGYLPYTTTIERNRVSAMRNKYTYTATTGVFAKK
;
A
#
# COMPACT_ATOMS: atom_id res chain seq x y z
N MET A 1 49.68 18.36 37.28
CA MET A 1 48.70 17.85 36.30
C MET A 1 47.29 17.89 36.91
N LYS A 2 46.39 18.76 36.43
CA LYS A 2 44.99 18.80 36.88
C LYS A 2 44.22 17.63 36.23
N ARG A 3 43.64 16.74 37.03
CA ARG A 3 42.78 15.66 36.53
C ARG A 3 41.40 16.24 36.18
N ASN A 4 41.06 16.25 34.90
CA ASN A 4 39.69 16.53 34.45
C ASN A 4 38.79 15.38 34.92
N LYS A 5 37.87 15.64 35.86
CA LYS A 5 36.81 14.70 36.22
C LYS A 5 35.85 14.59 35.04
N LYS A 6 35.81 13.44 34.37
CA LYS A 6 34.73 13.12 33.43
C LYS A 6 33.47 12.88 34.27
N SER A 7 32.47 13.76 34.17
CA SER A 7 31.14 13.51 34.72
C SER A 7 30.44 12.46 33.85
N GLY A 8 30.20 11.28 34.40
CA GLY A 8 29.30 10.30 33.78
C GLY A 8 27.84 10.73 33.94
N PHE A 9 26.96 10.18 33.10
CA PHE A 9 25.52 10.36 33.23
C PHE A 9 25.00 9.80 34.55
N SER A 10 24.06 10.51 35.17
CA SER A 10 23.35 10.04 36.35
C SER A 10 22.31 8.98 35.98
N LEU A 11 22.10 8.00 36.86
CA LEU A 11 21.02 7.01 36.71
C LEU A 11 19.64 7.68 36.57
N LEU A 12 19.43 8.81 37.26
CA LEU A 12 18.19 9.55 37.17
C LEU A 12 17.94 10.13 35.78
N GLU A 13 19.00 10.60 35.11
CA GLU A 13 18.91 11.14 33.75
C GLU A 13 18.55 10.05 32.74
N VAL A 14 19.12 8.85 32.90
CA VAL A 14 18.80 7.71 32.04
C VAL A 14 17.35 7.26 32.25
N ILE A 15 16.86 7.20 33.49
CA ILE A 15 15.47 6.83 33.78
C ILE A 15 14.50 7.87 33.20
N ALA A 16 14.76 9.17 33.41
CA ALA A 16 13.94 10.23 32.84
C ALA A 16 13.89 10.17 31.30
N ALA A 17 15.03 9.92 30.65
CA ALA A 17 15.10 9.76 29.20
C ALA A 17 14.26 8.57 28.70
N VAL A 18 14.37 7.40 29.35
CA VAL A 18 13.59 6.21 28.96
C VAL A 18 12.09 6.42 29.11
N VAL A 19 11.65 7.13 30.15
CA VAL A 19 10.23 7.47 30.35
C VAL A 19 9.72 8.37 29.22
N ILE A 20 10.48 9.41 28.85
CA ILE A 20 10.11 10.29 27.72
C ILE A 20 10.04 9.49 26.42
N LEU A 21 11.03 8.63 26.16
CA LEU A 21 11.05 7.78 24.97
C LEU A 21 9.85 6.83 24.91
N ALA A 22 9.44 6.24 26.05
CA ALA A 22 8.28 5.37 26.11
C ALA A 22 6.97 6.10 25.75
N VAL A 23 6.78 7.32 26.28
CA VAL A 23 5.59 8.13 25.99
C VAL A 23 5.56 8.55 24.51
N VAL A 24 6.68 9.02 23.96
CA VAL A 24 6.77 9.41 22.54
C VAL A 24 6.55 8.20 21.63
N ALA A 25 7.13 7.04 21.96
CA ALA A 25 6.92 5.81 21.20
C ALA A 25 5.44 5.38 21.19
N ALA A 26 4.76 5.43 22.33
CA ALA A 26 3.33 5.11 22.39
C ALA A 26 2.47 6.06 21.54
N ALA A 27 2.72 7.38 21.63
CA ALA A 27 1.97 8.38 20.88
C ALA A 27 2.20 8.27 19.35
N THR A 28 3.43 7.96 18.93
CA THR A 28 3.75 7.78 17.50
C THR A 28 3.10 6.53 16.91
N VAL A 29 3.06 5.42 17.65
CA VAL A 29 2.36 4.21 17.18
C VAL A 29 0.86 4.46 17.04
N ALA A 30 0.25 5.12 18.02
CA ALA A 30 -1.19 5.44 18.01
C ALA A 30 -1.61 6.32 16.81
N THR A 31 -0.71 7.18 16.32
CA THR A 31 -0.99 8.07 15.19
C THR A 31 -0.67 7.45 13.83
N VAL A 32 0.43 6.70 13.70
CA VAL A 32 0.88 6.18 12.40
C VAL A 32 0.10 4.95 11.95
N ALA A 33 -0.34 4.08 12.88
CA ALA A 33 -1.10 2.87 12.54
C ALA A 33 -2.40 3.16 11.75
N PRO A 34 -3.31 4.06 12.19
CA PRO A 34 -4.52 4.37 11.43
C PRO A 34 -4.22 5.10 10.12
N MET A 35 -3.16 5.92 10.06
CA MET A 35 -2.74 6.58 8.83
C MET A 35 -2.31 5.57 7.77
N ARG A 36 -1.59 4.52 8.15
CA ARG A 36 -1.19 3.45 7.22
C ARG A 36 -2.40 2.69 6.66
N ALA A 37 -3.34 2.31 7.51
CA ALA A 37 -4.56 1.63 7.08
C ALA A 37 -5.38 2.50 6.11
N LYS A 38 -5.53 3.80 6.41
CA LYS A 38 -6.23 4.76 5.53
C LYS A 38 -5.51 4.96 4.19
N SER A 39 -4.18 4.98 4.18
CA SER A 39 -3.41 5.09 2.95
C SER A 39 -3.55 3.85 2.08
N GLU A 40 -3.52 2.65 2.67
CA GLU A 40 -3.76 1.41 1.92
C GLU A 40 -5.16 1.40 1.30
N ASP A 41 -6.21 1.78 2.05
CA ASP A 41 -7.58 1.83 1.52
C ASP A 41 -7.70 2.81 0.32
N LYS A 42 -7.08 3.99 0.43
CA LYS A 42 -7.02 4.94 -0.69
C LYS A 42 -6.25 4.41 -1.90
N LEU A 43 -5.16 3.68 -1.68
CA LEU A 43 -4.41 3.05 -2.76
C LEU A 43 -5.27 2.00 -3.47
N GLN A 44 -6.07 1.24 -2.72
CA GLN A 44 -7.01 0.28 -3.29
C GLN A 44 -8.10 0.95 -4.11
N ASP A 45 -8.67 2.06 -3.63
CA ASP A 45 -9.63 2.87 -4.39
C ASP A 45 -9.04 3.36 -5.72
N GLN A 46 -7.81 3.86 -5.68
CA GLN A 46 -7.11 4.34 -6.87
C GLN A 46 -6.79 3.21 -7.85
N GLU A 47 -6.38 2.04 -7.35
CA GLU A 47 -6.15 0.86 -8.18
C GLU A 47 -7.43 0.40 -8.87
N VAL A 48 -8.55 0.32 -8.14
CA VAL A 48 -9.87 -0.05 -8.71
C VAL A 48 -10.31 0.97 -9.76
N ALA A 49 -10.20 2.27 -9.49
CA ALA A 49 -10.54 3.31 -10.45
C ALA A 49 -9.72 3.20 -11.74
N THR A 50 -8.41 2.92 -11.61
CA THR A 50 -7.51 2.72 -12.74
C THR A 50 -7.89 1.48 -13.54
N LEU A 51 -8.18 0.36 -12.87
CA LEU A 51 -8.61 -0.88 -13.51
C LEU A 51 -9.93 -0.70 -14.27
N ASN A 52 -10.90 0.03 -13.69
CA ASN A 52 -12.17 0.34 -14.34
C ASN A 52 -11.99 1.21 -15.58
N ALA A 53 -11.12 2.23 -15.50
CA ALA A 53 -10.79 3.07 -16.65
C ALA A 53 -10.18 2.22 -17.78
N MET A 54 -9.21 1.34 -17.46
CA MET A 54 -8.58 0.45 -18.44
C MET A 54 -9.57 -0.56 -19.03
N ALA A 55 -10.49 -1.10 -18.23
CA ALA A 55 -11.55 -1.99 -18.70
C ALA A 55 -12.51 -1.30 -19.66
N GLN A 56 -12.83 -0.02 -19.41
CA GLN A 56 -13.62 0.79 -20.33
C GLN A 56 -12.87 1.07 -21.62
N THR A 57 -11.58 1.43 -21.57
CA THR A 57 -10.77 1.59 -22.79
C THR A 57 -10.73 0.31 -23.60
N TYR A 58 -10.53 -0.84 -22.95
CA TYR A 58 -10.57 -2.15 -23.61
C TYR A 58 -11.93 -2.41 -24.30
N TYR A 59 -13.04 -2.06 -23.65
CA TYR A 59 -14.37 -2.18 -24.24
C TYR A 59 -14.54 -1.26 -25.46
N LEU A 60 -14.04 -0.03 -25.40
CA LEU A 60 -14.12 0.92 -26.51
C LEU A 60 -13.34 0.42 -27.73
N GLU A 61 -12.22 -0.28 -27.53
CA GLU A 61 -11.38 -0.78 -28.62
C GLU A 61 -11.81 -2.15 -29.17
N THR A 62 -12.31 -3.04 -28.31
CA THR A 62 -12.62 -4.43 -28.69
C THR A 62 -14.12 -4.75 -28.77
N GLY A 63 -14.97 -3.84 -28.29
CA GLY A 63 -16.42 -4.00 -28.21
C GLY A 63 -16.89 -4.99 -27.14
N LYS A 64 -16.00 -5.49 -26.27
CA LYS A 64 -16.32 -6.44 -25.19
C LYS A 64 -15.54 -6.09 -23.94
N TYR A 65 -16.10 -6.39 -22.77
CA TYR A 65 -15.36 -6.23 -21.52
C TYR A 65 -14.29 -7.33 -21.39
N PRO A 66 -13.16 -7.06 -20.71
CA PRO A 66 -12.13 -8.06 -20.51
C PRO A 66 -12.67 -9.25 -19.69
N SER A 67 -12.13 -10.45 -19.84
CA SER A 67 -12.56 -11.57 -18.99
C SER A 67 -11.97 -11.52 -17.57
N SER A 68 -10.85 -10.80 -17.40
CA SER A 68 -10.14 -10.66 -16.12
C SER A 68 -9.11 -9.52 -16.17
N ALA A 69 -8.52 -9.18 -15.03
CA ALA A 69 -7.35 -8.29 -14.97
C ALA A 69 -6.15 -8.83 -15.77
N SER A 70 -5.98 -10.16 -15.84
CA SER A 70 -4.91 -10.78 -16.65
C SER A 70 -5.09 -10.53 -18.15
N THR A 71 -6.33 -10.41 -18.61
CA THR A 71 -6.65 -10.05 -20.00
C THR A 71 -6.21 -8.63 -20.31
N LEU A 72 -6.42 -7.69 -19.38
CA LEU A 72 -5.92 -6.32 -19.50
C LEU A 72 -4.39 -6.25 -19.52
N GLY A 73 -3.71 -7.07 -18.70
CA GLY A 73 -2.25 -7.19 -18.73
C GLY A 73 -1.73 -7.75 -20.05
N THR A 74 -2.33 -8.85 -20.53
CA THR A 74 -1.91 -9.49 -21.79
C THR A 74 -2.19 -8.59 -23.00
N ALA A 75 -3.26 -7.80 -22.95
CA ALA A 75 -3.61 -6.84 -23.99
C ALA A 75 -2.86 -5.50 -23.90
N GLY A 76 -1.96 -5.34 -22.90
CA GLY A 76 -1.06 -4.18 -22.81
C GLY A 76 -1.64 -2.95 -22.09
N TYR A 77 -2.84 -3.03 -21.50
CA TYR A 77 -3.43 -1.94 -20.70
C TYR A 77 -2.91 -1.90 -19.27
N LEU A 78 -2.23 -2.96 -18.82
CA LEU A 78 -1.53 -3.02 -17.55
C LEU A 78 -0.08 -3.49 -17.78
N PRO A 79 0.87 -3.04 -16.94
CA PRO A 79 2.21 -3.62 -16.94
C PRO A 79 2.14 -5.15 -16.76
N TYR A 80 2.74 -5.89 -17.69
CA TYR A 80 2.65 -7.36 -17.75
C TYR A 80 3.88 -8.05 -18.35
N THR A 81 5.00 -7.34 -18.45
CA THR A 81 6.23 -7.80 -19.09
C THR A 81 7.12 -8.59 -18.13
N THR A 82 7.25 -8.12 -16.90
CA THR A 82 8.13 -8.75 -15.91
C THR A 82 7.37 -9.80 -15.07
N THR A 83 8.11 -10.73 -14.45
CA THR A 83 7.50 -11.70 -13.52
C THR A 83 6.82 -11.02 -12.34
N ILE A 84 7.36 -9.90 -11.85
CA ILE A 84 6.78 -9.13 -10.75
C ILE A 84 5.44 -8.53 -11.16
N GLU A 85 5.36 -7.96 -12.36
CA GLU A 85 4.13 -7.40 -12.93
C GLU A 85 3.04 -8.47 -13.10
N ARG A 86 3.39 -9.63 -13.67
CA ARG A 86 2.46 -10.75 -13.83
C ARG A 86 1.95 -11.26 -12.49
N ASN A 87 2.80 -11.32 -11.48
CA ASN A 87 2.41 -11.70 -10.12
C ASN A 87 1.46 -10.66 -9.50
N ARG A 88 1.71 -9.36 -9.72
CA ARG A 88 0.83 -8.28 -9.27
C ARG A 88 -0.55 -8.41 -9.90
N VAL A 89 -0.62 -8.57 -11.23
CA VAL A 89 -1.90 -8.73 -11.95
C VAL A 89 -2.63 -10.01 -11.52
N SER A 90 -1.89 -11.10 -11.28
CA SER A 90 -2.48 -12.34 -10.77
C SER A 90 -3.04 -12.19 -9.35
N ALA A 91 -2.37 -11.41 -8.50
CA ALA A 91 -2.82 -11.11 -7.14
C ALA A 91 -4.10 -10.27 -7.12
N MET A 92 -4.37 -9.46 -8.15
CA MET A 92 -5.60 -8.67 -8.25
C MET A 92 -6.87 -9.53 -8.23
N ARG A 93 -6.81 -10.78 -8.72
CA ARG A 93 -7.93 -11.74 -8.62
C ARG A 93 -8.34 -12.04 -7.18
N ASN A 94 -7.36 -12.05 -6.27
CA ASN A 94 -7.61 -12.29 -4.86
C ASN A 94 -8.02 -11.00 -4.14
N LYS A 95 -7.50 -9.85 -4.58
CA LYS A 95 -7.74 -8.53 -3.98
C LYS A 95 -9.08 -7.89 -4.36
N TYR A 96 -9.55 -8.09 -5.59
CA TYR A 96 -10.73 -7.44 -6.14
C TYR A 96 -11.76 -8.44 -6.66
N THR A 97 -13.04 -8.08 -6.57
CA THR A 97 -14.14 -8.76 -7.25
C THR A 97 -14.30 -8.17 -8.63
N TYR A 98 -14.47 -9.02 -9.65
CA TYR A 98 -14.61 -8.60 -11.04
C TYR A 98 -15.93 -9.09 -11.64
N THR A 99 -16.69 -8.18 -12.25
CA THR A 99 -17.94 -8.50 -12.96
C THR A 99 -17.73 -8.37 -14.46
N ALA A 100 -17.57 -9.51 -15.15
CA ALA A 100 -17.28 -9.54 -16.59
C ALA A 100 -18.40 -8.95 -17.47
N THR A 101 -19.64 -8.93 -16.99
CA THR A 101 -20.78 -8.36 -17.73
C THR A 101 -20.72 -6.83 -17.82
N THR A 102 -20.18 -6.18 -16.79
CA THR A 102 -20.16 -4.70 -16.68
C THR A 102 -18.75 -4.13 -16.76
N GLY A 103 -17.72 -4.97 -16.72
CA GLY A 103 -16.33 -4.52 -16.72
C GLY A 103 -15.84 -3.95 -15.39
N VAL A 104 -16.64 -4.06 -14.32
CA VAL A 104 -16.37 -3.37 -13.05
C VAL A 104 -15.55 -4.23 -12.11
N PHE A 105 -14.46 -3.65 -11.62
CA PHE A 105 -13.68 -4.07 -10.46
C PHE A 105 -14.22 -3.39 -9.21
N ALA A 106 -14.31 -4.16 -8.12
CA ALA A 106 -14.70 -3.68 -6.81
C ALA A 106 -13.78 -4.27 -5.72
N LYS A 107 -13.58 -3.51 -4.63
CA LYS A 107 -12.91 -4.03 -3.43
C LYS A 107 -13.73 -5.20 -2.86
N LYS A 108 -13.02 -6.21 -2.34
CA LYS A 108 -13.66 -7.30 -1.58
C LYS A 108 -14.00 -6.86 -0.17
#